data_AF-A0A608F419-F1
#
_entry.id   AF-A0A608F419-F1
#
_cell.length_a   1.000
_cell.length_b   1.000
_cell.length_c   1.000
_cell.angle_alpha   90.00
_cell.angle_beta   90.00
_cell.angle_gamma   90.00
#
_symmetry.space_group_name_H-M   'P 1'
#
loop_
_entity.id
_entity.type
_entity.pdbx_description
1 polymer ?
#
loop_
_entity_poly.entity_id
_entity_poly.type
_entity_poly.pdbx_seq_one_letter_code
_entity_poly.pdbx_strand_id
1 'polypeptide(L)'
;SSKNDKIKVALANMLVDRDSIQRACRKDQSPNLSYQRQKGLYHILNAANKEEADVLLLPELSIPVSWLPFMAAHSRRKQIALIFGLEHWVLDERAYNILVEMLPYNTDENYKSSMLVFRVKNYYAPKEIELLHTLRLRAGAPKPKKQRYHLIRWKNVSFATYNCFELANIEHRALFKSKLDILFACVWNRDVNYYQHITESAARDLHCYVAQSNTSHYGGSCVLQPSRSSISNKIYVKGGENHCILTTTLDIKALREAQYRSFRDNNDIIKHNPPGFDYDALLERAKK
;
A
#
# COMPACT_ATOMS: atom_id res chain seq x y z
N SER A 1 -23.46 13.91 -9.46
CA SER A 1 -22.04 13.55 -9.59
C SER A 1 -21.71 12.60 -8.45
N SER A 2 -21.43 11.32 -8.73
CA SER A 2 -21.29 10.32 -7.67
C SER A 2 -19.97 10.51 -6.92
N LYS A 3 -19.95 10.30 -5.60
CA LYS A 3 -18.75 10.39 -4.74
C LYS A 3 -17.64 9.39 -5.12
N ASN A 4 -17.85 8.52 -6.12
CA ASN A 4 -16.99 7.39 -6.49
C ASN A 4 -16.01 7.66 -7.66
N ASP A 5 -15.89 8.91 -8.13
CA ASP A 5 -14.99 9.26 -9.25
C ASP A 5 -13.61 9.75 -8.78
N LYS A 6 -13.48 10.03 -7.48
CA LYS A 6 -12.25 10.50 -6.83
C LYS A 6 -12.01 9.70 -5.55
N ILE A 7 -10.75 9.56 -5.17
CA ILE A 7 -10.35 8.87 -3.93
C ILE A 7 -9.23 9.65 -3.25
N LYS A 8 -9.40 9.95 -1.95
CA LYS A 8 -8.39 10.66 -1.14
C LYS A 8 -7.49 9.63 -0.47
N VAL A 9 -6.21 9.63 -0.84
CA VAL A 9 -5.20 8.73 -0.28
C VAL A 9 -4.35 9.51 0.73
N ALA A 10 -4.13 8.91 1.90
CA ALA A 10 -3.21 9.37 2.92
C ALA A 10 -2.01 8.43 3.03
N LEU A 11 -0.80 8.99 3.01
CA LEU A 11 0.43 8.27 3.34
C LEU A 11 0.80 8.56 4.79
N ALA A 12 1.00 7.52 5.60
CA ALA A 12 1.56 7.67 6.93
C ALA A 12 3.06 8.00 6.84
N ASN A 13 3.49 9.04 7.57
CA ASN A 13 4.88 9.30 7.89
C ASN A 13 5.11 8.87 9.34
N MET A 14 5.70 7.68 9.53
CA MET A 14 6.05 7.15 10.84
C MET A 14 7.33 6.35 10.81
N LEU A 15 8.04 6.37 11.93
CA LEU A 15 9.19 5.51 12.15
C LEU A 15 8.72 4.08 12.34
N VAL A 16 9.21 3.18 11.49
CA VAL A 16 9.22 1.73 11.76
C VAL A 16 10.64 1.38 12.18
N ASP A 17 10.82 1.22 13.48
CA ASP A 17 12.13 0.99 14.09
C ASP A 17 12.54 -0.49 14.00
N ARG A 18 13.83 -0.71 13.76
CA ARG A 18 14.40 -2.05 13.59
C ARG A 18 14.32 -2.88 14.88
N ASP A 19 14.41 -2.24 16.04
CA ASP A 19 14.34 -2.93 17.34
C ASP A 19 12.96 -3.57 17.55
N SER A 20 11.87 -2.85 17.28
CA SER A 20 10.50 -3.39 17.34
C SER A 20 10.31 -4.58 16.41
N ILE A 21 10.84 -4.52 15.18
CA ILE A 21 10.82 -5.65 14.23
C ILE A 21 11.53 -6.87 14.84
N GLN A 22 12.72 -6.68 15.44
CA GLN A 22 13.47 -7.76 16.06
C GLN A 22 12.77 -8.34 17.29
N ARG A 23 12.24 -7.46 18.16
CA ARG A 23 11.48 -7.85 19.35
C ARG A 23 10.27 -8.69 19.01
N ALA A 24 9.53 -8.33 17.95
CA ALA A 24 8.37 -9.10 17.47
C ALA A 24 8.74 -10.53 17.02
N CYS A 25 10.00 -10.75 16.65
CA CYS A 25 10.50 -12.05 16.22
C CYS A 25 11.05 -12.93 17.38
N ARG A 26 11.34 -12.35 18.54
CA ARG A 26 12.07 -13.03 19.62
C ARG A 26 11.12 -13.72 20.61
N LYS A 27 11.42 -14.97 20.98
CA LYS A 27 10.65 -15.73 21.97
C LYS A 27 10.83 -15.21 23.40
N ASP A 28 11.96 -14.56 23.68
CA ASP A 28 12.34 -14.04 25.00
C ASP A 28 11.97 -12.56 25.20
N GLN A 29 11.30 -11.94 24.23
CA GLN A 29 10.91 -10.54 24.27
C GLN A 29 9.46 -10.37 23.84
N SER A 30 8.86 -9.26 24.25
CA SER A 30 7.51 -8.87 23.81
C SER A 30 7.58 -7.80 22.73
N PRO A 31 6.64 -7.80 21.76
CA PRO A 31 6.48 -6.71 20.80
C PRO A 31 6.41 -5.35 21.49
N ASN A 32 6.91 -4.30 20.83
CA ASN A 32 6.85 -2.95 21.39
C ASN A 32 5.42 -2.40 21.32
N LEU A 33 4.68 -2.55 22.42
CA LEU A 33 3.32 -2.03 22.61
C LEU A 33 3.32 -0.76 23.49
N SER A 34 4.42 -0.01 23.52
CA SER A 34 4.55 1.16 24.38
C SER A 34 3.49 2.22 24.09
N TYR A 35 3.11 2.95 25.15
CA TYR A 35 2.15 4.05 25.06
C TYR A 35 2.56 5.10 24.00
N GLN A 36 3.85 5.43 23.90
CA GLN A 36 4.33 6.42 22.94
C GLN A 36 4.12 5.96 21.49
N ARG A 37 4.42 4.70 21.18
CA ARG A 37 4.18 4.14 19.85
C ARG A 37 2.68 4.12 19.53
N GLN A 38 1.86 3.72 20.50
CA GLN A 38 0.41 3.69 20.33
C GLN A 38 -0.18 5.10 20.13
N LYS A 39 0.32 6.09 20.88
CA LYS A 39 -0.04 7.50 20.74
C LYS A 39 0.32 8.03 19.34
N GLY A 40 1.51 7.68 18.84
CA GLY A 40 1.94 8.04 17.48
C GLY A 40 1.01 7.46 16.40
N LEU A 41 0.62 6.19 16.53
CA LEU A 41 -0.35 5.56 15.63
C LEU A 41 -1.73 6.22 15.72
N TYR A 42 -2.23 6.51 16.93
CA TYR A 42 -3.51 7.22 17.09
C TYR A 42 -3.47 8.61 16.46
N HIS A 43 -2.35 9.32 16.53
CA HIS A 43 -2.20 10.61 15.87
C HIS A 43 -2.39 10.47 14.35
N ILE A 44 -1.75 9.49 13.72
CA ILE A 44 -1.90 9.19 12.29
C ILE A 44 -3.34 8.83 11.94
N LEU A 45 -3.95 7.89 12.69
CA LEU A 45 -5.32 7.45 12.45
C LEU A 45 -6.33 8.60 12.57
N ASN A 46 -6.18 9.44 13.60
CA ASN A 46 -7.06 10.59 13.82
C ASN A 46 -6.84 11.68 12.78
N ALA A 47 -5.59 11.93 12.37
CA ALA A 47 -5.29 12.86 11.28
C ALA A 47 -5.95 12.40 9.97
N ALA A 48 -5.90 11.10 9.65
CA ALA A 48 -6.52 10.54 8.45
C ALA A 48 -8.05 10.72 8.45
N ASN A 49 -8.69 10.55 9.62
CA ASN A 49 -10.11 10.83 9.78
C ASN A 49 -10.43 12.32 9.63
N LYS A 50 -9.61 13.20 10.23
CA LYS A 50 -9.79 14.66 10.14
C LYS A 50 -9.66 15.15 8.69
N GLU A 51 -8.73 14.55 7.95
CA GLU A 51 -8.56 14.82 6.52
C GLU A 51 -9.57 14.09 5.64
N GLU A 52 -10.51 13.32 6.21
CA GLU A 52 -11.50 12.55 5.45
C GLU A 52 -10.87 11.68 4.36
N ALA A 53 -9.72 11.07 4.66
CA ALA A 53 -9.05 10.17 3.74
C ALA A 53 -9.91 8.90 3.54
N ASP A 54 -10.00 8.44 2.28
CA ASP A 54 -10.67 7.18 1.94
C ASP A 54 -9.77 5.98 2.23
N VAL A 55 -8.46 6.13 1.98
CA VAL A 55 -7.44 5.09 2.17
C VAL A 55 -6.28 5.68 2.97
N LEU A 56 -5.92 5.02 4.06
CA LEU A 56 -4.66 5.25 4.77
C LEU A 56 -3.69 4.10 4.48
N LEU A 57 -2.57 4.44 3.84
CA LEU A 57 -1.47 3.53 3.56
C LEU A 57 -0.36 3.71 4.60
N LEU A 58 0.00 2.62 5.27
CA LEU A 58 1.09 2.58 6.24
C LEU A 58 2.25 1.70 5.75
N PRO A 59 3.47 1.88 6.31
CA PRO A 59 4.64 1.11 5.88
C PRO A 59 4.53 -0.39 6.16
N GLU A 60 5.43 -1.14 5.54
CA GLU A 60 5.66 -2.55 5.84
C GLU A 60 6.13 -2.73 7.31
N LEU A 61 5.76 -3.84 7.96
CA LEU A 61 6.12 -4.19 9.34
C LEU A 61 5.79 -3.11 10.40
N SER A 62 4.84 -2.22 10.12
CA SER A 62 4.58 -1.05 10.96
C SER A 62 3.66 -1.33 12.15
N ILE A 63 2.78 -2.34 12.04
CA ILE A 63 1.71 -2.61 13.01
C ILE A 63 1.96 -3.94 13.76
N PRO A 64 2.04 -3.93 15.09
CA PRO A 64 2.07 -5.16 15.90
C PRO A 64 0.84 -6.05 15.68
N VAL A 65 1.02 -7.36 15.70
CA VAL A 65 -0.08 -8.34 15.57
C VAL A 65 -1.18 -8.09 16.62
N SER A 66 -0.79 -7.74 17.86
CA SER A 66 -1.72 -7.44 18.96
C SER A 66 -2.64 -6.24 18.69
N TRP A 67 -2.32 -5.39 17.72
CA TRP A 67 -3.09 -4.19 17.38
C TRP A 67 -4.14 -4.43 16.29
N LEU A 68 -4.13 -5.61 15.66
CA LEU A 68 -5.10 -6.00 14.63
C LEU A 68 -6.57 -5.75 15.02
N PRO A 69 -7.06 -6.16 16.22
CA PRO A 69 -8.48 -6.00 16.55
C PRO A 69 -8.93 -4.54 16.56
N PHE A 70 -8.12 -3.62 17.08
CA PHE A 70 -8.53 -2.21 17.09
C PHE A 70 -8.35 -1.55 15.73
N MET A 71 -7.37 -1.96 14.92
CA MET A 71 -7.23 -1.47 13.55
C MET A 71 -8.48 -1.84 12.74
N ALA A 72 -8.96 -3.08 12.87
CA ALA A 72 -10.20 -3.53 12.24
C ALA A 72 -11.42 -2.73 12.75
N ALA A 73 -11.52 -2.53 14.07
CA ALA A 73 -12.59 -1.72 14.65
C ALA A 73 -12.52 -0.24 14.22
N HIS A 74 -11.32 0.30 14.00
CA HIS A 74 -11.12 1.66 13.51
C HIS A 74 -11.61 1.79 12.07
N SER A 75 -11.11 0.93 11.16
CA SER A 75 -11.54 0.87 9.76
C SER A 75 -13.06 0.79 9.65
N ARG A 76 -13.68 -0.16 10.38
CA ARG A 76 -15.14 -0.34 10.43
C ARG A 76 -15.86 0.91 10.92
N ARG A 77 -15.51 1.46 12.09
CA ARG A 77 -16.28 2.57 12.69
C ARG A 77 -16.14 3.87 11.90
N LYS A 78 -14.93 4.15 11.42
CA LYS A 78 -14.59 5.38 10.70
C LYS A 78 -14.80 5.29 9.20
N GLN A 79 -15.08 4.09 8.67
CA GLN A 79 -15.31 3.84 7.25
C GLN A 79 -14.14 4.29 6.35
N ILE A 80 -12.92 4.12 6.87
CA ILE A 80 -11.63 4.34 6.19
C ILE A 80 -10.95 3.00 5.86
N ALA A 81 -10.46 2.85 4.62
CA ALA A 81 -9.66 1.69 4.25
C ALA A 81 -8.25 1.80 4.83
N LEU A 82 -7.76 0.70 5.40
CA LEU A 82 -6.41 0.63 5.97
C LEU A 82 -5.61 -0.41 5.20
N ILE A 83 -4.44 -0.02 4.70
CA ILE A 83 -3.50 -0.90 4.01
C ILE A 83 -2.15 -0.80 4.72
N PHE A 84 -1.65 -1.91 5.27
CA PHE A 84 -0.43 -1.89 6.09
C PHE A 84 0.24 -3.26 6.20
N GLY A 85 1.54 -3.25 6.53
CA GLY A 85 2.25 -4.47 6.92
C GLY A 85 2.18 -4.70 8.43
N LEU A 86 1.88 -5.94 8.82
CA LEU A 86 2.08 -6.40 10.19
C LEU A 86 3.55 -6.64 10.45
N GLU A 87 3.99 -6.40 11.68
CA GLU A 87 5.21 -7.02 12.20
C GLU A 87 5.19 -8.53 11.96
N HIS A 88 6.38 -9.15 11.85
CA HIS A 88 6.48 -10.57 11.59
C HIS A 88 5.65 -11.37 12.60
N TRP A 89 4.69 -12.13 12.10
CA TRP A 89 3.95 -13.09 12.91
C TRP A 89 4.75 -14.37 12.95
N VAL A 90 5.30 -14.73 14.11
CA VAL A 90 6.10 -15.96 14.26
C VAL A 90 5.22 -17.14 14.66
N LEU A 91 5.26 -18.22 13.86
CA LEU A 91 4.62 -19.51 14.15
C LEU A 91 5.57 -20.63 13.70
N ASP A 92 5.79 -21.65 14.54
CA ASP A 92 6.62 -22.81 14.24
C ASP A 92 8.00 -22.47 13.64
N GLU A 93 8.71 -21.54 14.29
CA GLU A 93 10.04 -21.03 13.87
C GLU A 93 10.07 -20.40 12.47
N ARG A 94 8.90 -19.98 11.98
CA ARG A 94 8.74 -19.22 10.74
C ARG A 94 8.18 -17.85 11.03
N ALA A 95 8.83 -16.83 10.48
CA ALA A 95 8.38 -15.45 10.54
C ALA A 95 7.58 -15.10 9.27
N TYR A 96 6.29 -14.82 9.44
CA TYR A 96 5.40 -14.43 8.35
C TYR A 96 5.28 -12.91 8.29
N ASN A 97 5.76 -12.31 7.21
CA ASN A 97 5.51 -10.93 6.84
C ASN A 97 4.17 -10.86 6.12
N ILE A 98 3.17 -10.26 6.78
CA ILE A 98 1.77 -10.27 6.37
C ILE A 98 1.34 -8.85 6.04
N LEU A 99 0.87 -8.68 4.82
CA LEU A 99 0.16 -7.51 4.34
C LEU A 99 -1.32 -7.63 4.69
N VAL A 100 -1.92 -6.54 5.16
CA VAL A 100 -3.33 -6.48 5.57
C VAL A 100 -4.03 -5.37 4.82
N GLU A 101 -5.22 -5.70 4.31
CA GLU A 101 -6.14 -4.78 3.65
C GLU A 101 -7.47 -4.83 4.42
N MET A 102 -7.84 -3.73 5.06
CA MET A 102 -9.10 -3.56 5.78
C MET A 102 -10.01 -2.65 4.97
N LEU A 103 -11.06 -3.19 4.39
CA LEU A 103 -11.90 -2.52 3.40
C LEU A 103 -13.31 -2.31 3.96
N PRO A 104 -13.63 -1.11 4.48
CA PRO A 104 -14.93 -0.87 5.10
C PRO A 104 -16.04 -0.69 4.06
N TYR A 105 -17.23 -1.13 4.46
CA TYR A 105 -18.45 -0.99 3.68
C TYR A 105 -19.66 -0.88 4.63
N ASN A 106 -20.78 -0.41 4.11
CA ASN A 106 -22.07 -0.51 4.79
C ASN A 106 -22.82 -1.69 4.17
N THR A 107 -23.46 -2.50 5.00
CA THR A 107 -24.42 -3.51 4.52
C THR A 107 -25.70 -2.82 4.03
N ASP A 108 -26.55 -3.56 3.34
CA ASP A 108 -27.87 -3.07 2.88
C ASP A 108 -28.76 -2.64 4.07
N GLU A 109 -28.53 -3.23 5.25
CA GLU A 109 -29.18 -2.89 6.53
C GLU A 109 -28.51 -1.70 7.25
N ASN A 110 -27.62 -0.96 6.59
CA ASN A 110 -26.85 0.17 7.12
C ASN A 110 -25.89 -0.16 8.29
N TYR A 111 -25.47 -1.42 8.44
CA TYR A 111 -24.44 -1.78 9.40
C TYR A 111 -23.04 -1.49 8.83
N LYS A 112 -22.25 -0.74 9.60
CA LYS A 112 -20.83 -0.51 9.31
C LYS A 112 -20.04 -1.80 9.50
N SER A 113 -19.47 -2.32 8.42
CA SER A 113 -18.63 -3.52 8.37
C SER A 113 -17.26 -3.23 7.76
N SER A 114 -16.32 -4.17 7.87
CA SER A 114 -15.03 -4.08 7.19
C SER A 114 -14.54 -5.47 6.81
N MET A 115 -14.23 -5.66 5.53
CA MET A 115 -13.65 -6.89 5.02
C MET A 115 -12.16 -6.90 5.33
N LEU A 116 -11.69 -7.99 5.95
CA LEU A 116 -10.31 -8.17 6.36
C LEU A 116 -9.63 -9.16 5.42
N VAL A 117 -8.63 -8.70 4.68
CA VAL A 117 -7.87 -9.52 3.75
C VAL A 117 -6.41 -9.57 4.18
N PHE A 118 -5.85 -10.78 4.22
CA PHE A 118 -4.49 -11.05 4.67
C PHE A 118 -3.69 -11.74 3.57
N ARG A 119 -2.47 -11.29 3.33
CA ARG A 119 -1.56 -11.89 2.35
C ARG A 119 -0.15 -12.01 2.91
N VAL A 120 0.38 -13.23 2.90
CA VAL A 120 1.81 -13.44 3.18
C VAL A 120 2.62 -12.93 1.99
N LYS A 121 3.67 -12.17 2.26
CA LYS A 121 4.63 -11.67 1.26
C LYS A 121 5.21 -12.84 0.44
N ASN A 122 5.22 -12.69 -0.88
CA ASN A 122 5.69 -13.73 -1.81
C ASN A 122 7.22 -13.84 -1.82
N TYR A 123 7.92 -12.69 -1.82
CA TYR A 123 9.37 -12.61 -1.84
C TYR A 123 9.91 -11.76 -0.71
N TYR A 124 10.70 -12.36 0.18
CA TYR A 124 11.38 -11.66 1.27
C TYR A 124 12.67 -11.08 0.73
N ALA A 125 13.06 -9.90 1.20
CA ALA A 125 14.32 -9.30 0.78
C ALA A 125 15.52 -10.11 1.32
N PRO A 126 16.68 -10.16 0.63
CA PRO A 126 17.86 -10.86 1.13
C PRO A 126 18.24 -10.46 2.57
N LYS A 127 18.29 -9.15 2.85
CA LYS A 127 18.58 -8.61 4.21
C LYS A 127 17.52 -8.96 5.25
N GLU A 128 16.28 -9.15 4.83
CA GLU A 128 15.19 -9.61 5.71
C GLU A 128 15.41 -11.08 6.07
N ILE A 129 15.76 -11.92 5.10
CA ILE A 129 16.10 -13.34 5.33
C ILE A 129 17.32 -13.47 6.26
N GLU A 130 18.38 -12.69 6.02
CA GLU A 130 19.56 -12.64 6.89
C GLU A 130 19.19 -12.29 8.33
N LEU A 131 18.37 -11.25 8.53
CA LEU A 131 17.88 -10.85 9.85
C LEU A 131 17.14 -12.01 10.53
N LEU A 132 16.20 -12.65 9.83
CA LEU A 132 15.44 -13.77 10.40
C LEU A 132 16.35 -14.96 10.76
N HIS A 133 17.36 -15.26 9.94
CA HIS A 133 18.33 -16.33 10.21
C HIS A 133 19.17 -16.03 11.47
N THR A 134 19.56 -14.78 11.72
CA THR A 134 20.26 -14.41 12.98
C THR A 134 19.42 -14.67 14.22
N LEU A 135 18.09 -14.67 14.07
CA LEU A 135 17.12 -14.97 15.12
C LEU A 135 16.69 -16.45 15.13
N ARG A 136 17.36 -17.32 14.35
CA ARG A 136 17.05 -18.74 14.19
C ARG A 136 15.65 -19.00 13.61
N LEU A 137 15.14 -18.06 12.82
CA LEU A 137 13.84 -18.17 12.15
C LEU A 137 14.00 -18.39 10.66
N ARG A 138 13.05 -19.09 10.05
CA ARG A 138 12.93 -19.20 8.59
C ARG A 138 11.90 -18.20 8.07
N ALA A 139 12.08 -17.73 6.84
CA ALA A 139 11.03 -16.94 6.19
C ALA A 139 9.76 -17.78 5.96
N GLY A 140 8.60 -17.22 6.30
CA GLY A 140 7.29 -17.82 6.09
C GLY A 140 6.75 -17.72 4.66
N ALA A 141 7.62 -17.49 3.67
CA ALA A 141 7.20 -17.26 2.28
C ALA A 141 6.41 -18.44 1.70
N PRO A 142 5.35 -18.18 0.92
CA PRO A 142 4.66 -19.24 0.18
C PRO A 142 5.58 -19.83 -0.89
N LYS A 143 5.41 -21.14 -1.16
CA LYS A 143 6.06 -21.79 -2.32
C LYS A 143 5.62 -21.09 -3.62
N PRO A 144 6.45 -21.03 -4.68
CA PRO A 144 6.12 -20.34 -5.94
C PRO A 144 4.71 -20.64 -6.48
N LYS A 145 4.33 -21.92 -6.53
CA LYS A 145 2.99 -22.35 -6.98
C LYS A 145 1.80 -21.89 -6.12
N LYS A 146 2.06 -21.33 -4.94
CA LYS A 146 1.07 -20.80 -3.99
C LYS A 146 1.15 -19.27 -3.85
N GLN A 147 2.09 -18.63 -4.55
CA GLN A 147 2.19 -17.17 -4.56
C GLN A 147 0.94 -16.60 -5.22
N ARG A 148 0.42 -15.52 -4.65
CA ARG A 148 -0.76 -14.83 -5.15
C ARG A 148 -0.65 -13.34 -4.90
N TYR A 149 -1.37 -12.57 -5.71
CA TYR A 149 -1.64 -11.15 -5.50
C TYR A 149 -3.14 -10.93 -5.53
N HIS A 150 -3.61 -9.87 -4.89
CA HIS A 150 -5.02 -9.52 -4.88
C HIS A 150 -5.26 -8.41 -5.90
N LEU A 151 -6.21 -8.64 -6.81
CA LEU A 151 -6.85 -7.58 -7.59
C LEU A 151 -8.16 -7.24 -6.89
N ILE A 152 -8.20 -6.09 -6.23
CA ILE A 152 -9.32 -5.67 -5.38
C ILE A 152 -10.12 -4.61 -6.09
N ARG A 153 -11.45 -4.76 -6.07
CA ARG A 153 -12.40 -3.71 -6.44
C ARG A 153 -13.12 -3.25 -5.18
N TRP A 154 -12.91 -2.00 -4.81
CA TRP A 154 -13.56 -1.40 -3.64
C TRP A 154 -13.93 0.05 -3.94
N LYS A 155 -15.18 0.44 -3.67
CA LYS A 155 -15.74 1.76 -4.00
C LYS A 155 -15.44 2.22 -5.44
N ASN A 156 -15.66 1.33 -6.42
CA ASN A 156 -15.38 1.59 -7.85
C ASN A 156 -13.90 1.85 -8.18
N VAL A 157 -12.96 1.55 -7.28
CA VAL A 157 -11.52 1.63 -7.54
C VAL A 157 -10.94 0.23 -7.62
N SER A 158 -10.23 -0.05 -8.71
CA SER A 158 -9.49 -1.28 -8.92
C SER A 158 -8.04 -1.07 -8.49
N PHE A 159 -7.55 -1.86 -7.55
CA PHE A 159 -6.18 -1.74 -7.07
C PHE A 159 -5.55 -3.09 -6.71
N ALA A 160 -4.24 -3.08 -6.58
CA ALA A 160 -3.47 -4.18 -6.03
C ALA A 160 -2.45 -3.65 -5.03
N THR A 161 -2.05 -4.49 -4.09
CA THR A 161 -1.13 -4.12 -3.02
C THR A 161 0.10 -5.00 -3.00
N TYR A 162 1.27 -4.37 -3.04
CA TYR A 162 2.58 -5.00 -3.06
C TYR A 162 3.32 -4.71 -1.76
N ASN A 163 4.13 -5.67 -1.34
CA ASN A 163 4.90 -5.58 -0.11
C ASN A 163 6.39 -5.51 -0.46
N CYS A 164 6.92 -4.29 -0.46
CA CYS A 164 8.33 -3.96 -0.58
C CYS A 164 9.06 -4.68 -1.72
N PHE A 165 9.86 -5.71 -1.41
CA PHE A 165 10.72 -6.41 -2.37
C PHE A 165 9.97 -7.06 -3.54
N GLU A 166 8.66 -7.28 -3.39
CA GLU A 166 7.81 -7.73 -4.50
C GLU A 166 7.78 -6.76 -5.67
N LEU A 167 8.00 -5.46 -5.45
CA LEU A 167 8.10 -4.46 -6.52
C LEU A 167 9.33 -4.66 -7.42
N ALA A 168 10.39 -5.30 -6.92
CA ALA A 168 11.60 -5.55 -7.71
C ALA A 168 11.38 -6.60 -8.81
N ASN A 169 10.34 -7.43 -8.69
CA ASN A 169 10.01 -8.43 -9.71
C ASN A 169 9.10 -7.80 -10.79
N ILE A 170 9.64 -7.63 -12.00
CA ILE A 170 8.93 -6.99 -13.12
C ILE A 170 7.74 -7.81 -13.62
N GLU A 171 7.86 -9.15 -13.68
CA GLU A 171 6.77 -10.03 -14.10
C GLU A 171 5.59 -9.91 -13.14
N HIS A 172 5.89 -9.87 -11.84
CA HIS A 172 4.89 -9.70 -10.81
C HIS A 172 4.23 -8.32 -10.93
N ARG A 173 5.00 -7.22 -11.03
CA ARG A 173 4.43 -5.88 -11.25
C ARG A 173 3.50 -5.83 -12.47
N ALA A 174 3.83 -6.55 -13.54
CA ALA A 174 3.06 -6.56 -14.78
C ALA A 174 1.76 -7.40 -14.72
N LEU A 175 1.55 -8.22 -13.67
CA LEU A 175 0.39 -9.13 -13.55
C LEU A 175 -0.97 -8.45 -13.79
N PHE A 176 -1.08 -7.19 -13.37
CA PHE A 176 -2.33 -6.42 -13.45
C PHE A 176 -2.21 -5.20 -14.37
N LYS A 177 -1.30 -5.23 -15.35
CA LYS A 177 -1.23 -4.19 -16.38
C LYS A 177 -2.62 -3.94 -16.98
N SER A 178 -2.99 -2.66 -17.12
CA SER A 178 -4.30 -2.20 -17.61
C SER A 178 -5.52 -2.53 -16.71
N LYS A 179 -5.33 -3.28 -15.62
CA LYS A 179 -6.40 -3.69 -14.69
C LYS A 179 -6.45 -2.84 -13.41
N LEU A 180 -5.47 -1.95 -13.20
CA LEU A 180 -5.36 -1.13 -12.00
C LEU A 180 -5.68 0.34 -12.28
N ASP A 181 -6.35 0.97 -11.33
CA ASP A 181 -6.36 2.43 -11.19
C ASP A 181 -5.26 2.88 -10.22
N ILE A 182 -4.96 2.07 -9.19
CA ILE A 182 -3.91 2.35 -8.20
C ILE A 182 -3.11 1.08 -7.89
N LEU A 183 -1.78 1.22 -7.80
CA LEU A 183 -0.89 0.25 -7.17
C LEU A 183 -0.47 0.78 -5.80
N PHE A 184 -0.85 0.09 -4.72
CA PHE A 184 -0.40 0.41 -3.36
C PHE A 184 0.85 -0.39 -3.00
N ALA A 185 1.78 0.23 -2.27
CA ALA A 185 2.98 -0.42 -1.79
C ALA A 185 3.30 -0.06 -0.34
N CYS A 186 3.35 -1.08 0.53
CA CYS A 186 3.90 -0.97 1.88
C CYS A 186 5.39 -1.29 1.80
N VAL A 187 6.25 -0.41 2.30
CA VAL A 187 7.70 -0.52 2.13
C VAL A 187 8.43 -0.29 3.45
N TRP A 188 9.48 -1.07 3.68
CA TRP A 188 10.50 -0.80 4.69
C TRP A 188 11.86 -1.02 4.03
N ASN A 189 12.34 -0.01 3.29
CA ASN A 189 13.55 -0.14 2.49
C ASN A 189 14.40 1.14 2.49
N ARG A 190 15.72 0.96 2.56
CA ARG A 190 16.71 2.05 2.54
C ARG A 190 17.16 2.46 1.14
N ASP A 191 16.95 1.60 0.13
CA ASP A 191 17.35 1.85 -1.25
C ASP A 191 16.29 2.70 -1.97
N VAL A 192 16.19 3.95 -1.53
CA VAL A 192 15.12 4.86 -1.93
C VAL A 192 15.16 5.17 -3.43
N ASN A 193 16.35 5.37 -4.01
CA ASN A 193 16.49 5.69 -5.43
C ASN A 193 16.02 4.53 -6.31
N TYR A 194 16.43 3.30 -5.99
CA TYR A 194 15.98 2.12 -6.73
C TYR A 194 14.46 1.99 -6.71
N TYR A 195 13.84 2.13 -5.53
CA TYR A 195 12.39 2.06 -5.39
C TYR A 195 11.66 3.20 -6.08
N GLN A 196 12.24 4.41 -6.07
CA GLN A 196 11.71 5.54 -6.81
C GLN A 196 11.69 5.25 -8.32
N HIS A 197 12.77 4.72 -8.88
CA HIS A 197 12.80 4.35 -10.30
C HIS A 197 11.78 3.26 -10.64
N ILE A 198 11.62 2.26 -9.76
CA ILE A 198 10.61 1.20 -9.92
C ILE A 198 9.19 1.77 -9.91
N THR A 199 8.87 2.67 -8.99
CA THR A 199 7.51 3.22 -8.87
C THR A 199 7.19 4.20 -10.00
N GLU A 200 8.17 5.01 -10.43
CA GLU A 200 8.06 5.88 -11.60
C GLU A 200 7.81 5.08 -12.90
N SER A 201 8.58 3.99 -13.10
CA SER A 201 8.33 3.04 -14.21
C SER A 201 6.94 2.41 -14.07
N ALA A 202 6.59 1.88 -12.90
CA ALA A 202 5.30 1.21 -12.69
C ALA A 202 4.11 2.13 -13.00
N ALA A 203 4.18 3.41 -12.62
CA ALA A 203 3.12 4.37 -12.93
C ALA A 203 2.90 4.47 -14.44
N ARG A 204 3.96 4.53 -15.25
CA ARG A 204 3.87 4.65 -16.72
C ARG A 204 3.55 3.32 -17.42
N ASP A 205 4.17 2.22 -16.96
CA ASP A 205 4.10 0.90 -17.61
C ASP A 205 2.77 0.18 -17.33
N LEU A 206 2.26 0.28 -16.09
CA LEU A 206 0.93 -0.21 -15.72
C LEU A 206 -0.15 0.82 -16.05
N HIS A 207 0.28 2.06 -16.29
CA HIS A 207 -0.53 3.22 -16.62
C HIS A 207 -1.56 3.57 -15.54
N CYS A 208 -1.18 3.47 -14.26
CA CYS A 208 -2.03 3.71 -13.10
C CYS A 208 -1.38 4.69 -12.12
N TYR A 209 -2.11 5.14 -11.10
CA TYR A 209 -1.47 5.80 -9.96
C TYR A 209 -0.62 4.78 -9.18
N VAL A 210 0.45 5.24 -8.55
CA VAL A 210 1.27 4.41 -7.64
C VAL A 210 1.38 5.14 -6.32
N ALA A 211 1.01 4.49 -5.22
CA ALA A 211 1.12 5.05 -3.87
C ALA A 211 1.98 4.15 -3.01
N GLN A 212 3.09 4.69 -2.50
CA GLN A 212 4.07 3.99 -1.69
C GLN A 212 4.21 4.66 -0.32
N SER A 213 4.09 3.89 0.75
CA SER A 213 4.42 4.33 2.11
C SER A 213 5.64 3.56 2.61
N ASN A 214 6.71 4.30 2.89
CA ASN A 214 7.94 3.80 3.51
C ASN A 214 8.10 4.37 4.92
N THR A 215 8.95 3.74 5.74
CA THR A 215 9.32 4.27 7.06
C THR A 215 9.91 5.68 6.93
N SER A 216 9.56 6.56 7.86
CA SER A 216 9.99 7.96 7.84
C SER A 216 11.49 8.15 8.08
N HIS A 217 12.18 7.11 8.56
CA HIS A 217 13.64 7.12 8.70
C HIS A 217 14.37 7.12 7.35
N TYR A 218 13.84 6.38 6.36
CA TYR A 218 14.42 6.31 5.03
C TYR A 218 13.75 7.28 4.05
N GLY A 219 12.44 7.53 4.22
CA GLY A 219 11.68 8.36 3.29
C GLY A 219 11.41 7.65 1.96
N GLY A 220 11.16 8.41 0.90
CA GLY A 220 10.74 7.86 -0.40
C GLY A 220 9.28 7.44 -0.44
N SER A 221 8.47 7.88 0.54
CA SER A 221 7.01 7.77 0.46
C SER A 221 6.51 8.71 -0.62
N CYS A 222 5.69 8.22 -1.54
CA CYS A 222 5.25 8.99 -2.69
C CYS A 222 3.88 8.58 -3.22
N VAL A 223 3.23 9.50 -3.93
CA VAL A 223 2.07 9.22 -4.77
C VAL A 223 2.38 9.74 -6.16
N LEU A 224 2.41 8.84 -7.14
CA LEU A 224 2.78 9.12 -8.52
C LEU A 224 1.56 8.99 -9.43
N GLN A 225 1.55 9.79 -10.50
CA GLN A 225 0.57 9.71 -11.58
C GLN A 225 1.26 9.50 -12.94
N PRO A 226 0.59 8.85 -13.92
CA PRO A 226 1.17 8.53 -15.22
C PRO A 226 1.27 9.75 -16.16
N SER A 227 2.01 10.77 -15.75
CA SER A 227 2.14 12.06 -16.44
C SER A 227 3.61 12.35 -16.81
N ARG A 228 3.89 13.57 -17.29
CA ARG A 228 5.28 14.06 -17.46
C ARG A 228 5.97 14.19 -16.10
N SER A 229 7.28 13.96 -16.07
CA SER A 229 8.08 13.89 -14.83
C SER A 229 7.96 15.12 -13.93
N SER A 230 7.79 16.31 -14.50
CA SER A 230 7.66 17.56 -13.72
C SER A 230 6.40 17.62 -12.84
N ILE A 231 5.39 16.80 -13.13
CA ILE A 231 4.13 16.74 -12.36
C ILE A 231 3.73 15.29 -12.02
N SER A 232 4.65 14.32 -12.13
CA SER A 232 4.35 12.92 -11.81
C SER A 232 4.16 12.73 -10.31
N ASN A 233 4.99 13.39 -9.51
CA ASN A 233 4.90 13.40 -8.06
C ASN A 233 3.71 14.26 -7.60
N LYS A 234 2.67 13.61 -7.06
CA LYS A 234 1.60 14.28 -6.30
C LYS A 234 2.00 14.46 -4.84
N ILE A 235 2.76 13.50 -4.30
CA ILE A 235 3.39 13.54 -2.99
C ILE A 235 4.78 12.95 -3.14
N TYR A 236 5.79 13.56 -2.51
CA TYR A 236 7.10 12.96 -2.30
C TYR A 236 7.66 13.40 -0.95
N VAL A 237 8.03 12.44 -0.10
CA VAL A 237 8.43 12.69 1.29
C VAL A 237 9.78 12.04 1.56
N LYS A 238 10.77 12.86 1.95
CA LYS A 238 12.12 12.38 2.31
C LYS A 238 12.22 11.79 3.72
N GLY A 239 11.18 11.91 4.53
CA GLY A 239 11.14 11.39 5.89
C GLY A 239 10.83 12.46 6.94
N GLY A 240 11.22 12.19 8.19
CA GLY A 240 11.08 13.11 9.31
C GLY A 240 10.66 12.39 10.61
N GLU A 241 10.80 13.08 11.73
CA GLU A 241 10.53 12.53 13.07
C GLU A 241 9.04 12.58 13.45
N ASN A 242 8.31 13.54 12.88
CA ASN A 242 6.91 13.75 13.22
C ASN A 242 6.04 12.63 12.67
N HIS A 243 5.20 12.08 13.55
CA HIS A 243 4.07 11.26 13.14
C HIS A 243 3.06 12.18 12.45
N CYS A 244 2.88 12.02 11.15
CA CYS A 244 1.92 12.81 10.39
C CYS A 244 1.39 12.01 9.21
N ILE A 245 0.49 12.64 8.45
CA ILE A 245 0.04 12.13 7.17
C ILE A 245 0.24 13.18 6.09
N LEU A 246 0.39 12.73 4.86
CA LEU A 246 0.26 13.58 3.69
C LEU A 246 -0.86 13.03 2.83
N THR A 247 -1.75 13.91 2.37
CA THR A 247 -2.93 13.51 1.60
C THR A 247 -2.91 14.07 0.19
N THR A 248 -3.49 13.32 -0.75
CA THR A 248 -3.76 13.80 -2.10
C THR A 248 -5.01 13.13 -2.63
N THR A 249 -5.74 13.83 -3.48
CA THR A 249 -6.92 13.30 -4.15
C THR A 249 -6.56 12.83 -5.55
N LEU A 250 -6.93 11.60 -5.86
CA LEU A 250 -6.73 10.95 -7.16
C LEU A 250 -8.03 11.01 -7.95
N ASP A 251 -7.95 11.39 -9.22
CA ASP A 251 -9.10 11.49 -10.11
C ASP A 251 -9.18 10.24 -10.98
N ILE A 252 -9.92 9.24 -10.48
CA ILE A 252 -10.03 7.92 -11.10
C ILE A 252 -10.77 8.02 -12.42
N LYS A 253 -11.78 8.89 -12.49
CA LYS A 253 -12.50 9.15 -13.73
C LYS A 253 -11.58 9.77 -14.78
N ALA A 254 -10.85 10.83 -14.45
CA ALA A 254 -9.93 11.46 -15.40
C ALA A 254 -8.85 10.49 -15.89
N LEU A 255 -8.33 9.62 -15.01
CA LEU A 255 -7.40 8.55 -15.42
C LEU A 255 -8.04 7.61 -16.45
N ARG A 256 -9.23 7.09 -16.17
CA ARG A 256 -9.93 6.13 -17.05
C ARG A 256 -10.36 6.76 -18.37
N GLU A 257 -10.84 8.01 -18.35
CA GLU A 257 -11.17 8.78 -19.55
C GLU A 257 -9.93 8.96 -20.44
N ALA A 258 -8.79 9.33 -19.85
CA ALA A 258 -7.54 9.39 -20.60
C ALA A 258 -7.19 8.00 -21.15
N GLN A 259 -7.25 6.95 -20.34
CA GLN A 259 -6.96 5.58 -20.81
C GLN A 259 -7.86 5.11 -21.95
N TYR A 260 -9.12 5.55 -22.01
CA TYR A 260 -10.07 5.16 -23.05
C TYR A 260 -9.75 5.82 -24.40
N ARG A 261 -9.29 7.07 -24.40
CA ARG A 261 -9.03 7.82 -25.63
C ARG A 261 -7.88 7.22 -26.45
N SER A 262 -8.09 7.07 -27.75
CA SER A 262 -7.07 6.64 -28.72
C SER A 262 -6.00 7.71 -28.98
N PHE A 263 -6.35 8.99 -28.84
CA PHE A 263 -5.45 10.13 -29.03
C PHE A 263 -5.51 11.08 -27.82
N ARG A 264 -4.44 11.84 -27.58
CA ARG A 264 -4.35 12.83 -26.48
C ARG A 264 -4.40 14.22 -27.05
N ASP A 265 -5.02 15.12 -26.29
CA ASP A 265 -4.88 16.55 -26.54
C ASP A 265 -3.56 17.06 -25.95
N ASN A 266 -2.99 18.13 -26.52
CA ASN A 266 -1.70 18.68 -26.07
C ASN A 266 -1.69 19.12 -24.59
N ASN A 267 -2.87 19.33 -23.99
CA ASN A 267 -3.03 19.76 -22.60
C ASN A 267 -3.33 18.60 -21.62
N ASP A 268 -3.37 17.35 -22.10
CA ASP A 268 -3.66 16.20 -21.22
C ASP A 268 -2.54 15.97 -20.20
N ILE A 269 -2.92 15.91 -18.92
CA ILE A 269 -2.00 15.64 -17.81
C ILE A 269 -1.51 14.19 -17.88
N ILE A 270 -2.42 13.25 -18.13
CA ILE A 270 -2.12 11.83 -18.25
C ILE A 270 -1.56 11.56 -19.64
N LYS A 271 -0.37 10.96 -19.69
CA LYS A 271 0.32 10.67 -20.95
C LYS A 271 -0.36 9.53 -21.73
N HIS A 272 0.15 9.24 -22.92
CA HIS A 272 -0.33 8.13 -23.74
C HIS A 272 -0.19 6.78 -23.01
N ASN A 273 -1.13 5.90 -23.33
CA ASN A 273 -1.11 4.50 -22.89
C ASN A 273 0.19 3.83 -23.36
N PRO A 274 0.78 2.95 -22.56
CA PRO A 274 1.96 2.19 -22.94
C PRO A 274 1.61 1.16 -24.03
N PRO A 275 2.61 0.66 -24.80
CA PRO A 275 2.40 -0.42 -25.75
C PRO A 275 1.75 -1.64 -25.10
N GLY A 276 0.80 -2.29 -25.78
CA GLY A 276 0.09 -3.46 -25.26
C GLY A 276 -0.78 -3.17 -24.04
N PHE A 277 -1.37 -1.96 -23.96
CA PHE A 277 -2.41 -1.66 -23.00
C PHE A 277 -3.71 -2.34 -23.43
N ASP A 278 -4.31 -3.12 -22.52
CA ASP A 278 -5.53 -3.87 -22.75
C ASP A 278 -6.77 -3.00 -22.47
N TYR A 279 -7.53 -2.71 -23.53
CA TYR A 279 -8.75 -1.91 -23.46
C TYR A 279 -9.93 -2.68 -22.86
N ASP A 280 -10.02 -3.99 -23.07
CA ASP A 280 -11.11 -4.79 -22.51
C ASP A 280 -10.97 -4.86 -20.98
N ALA A 281 -9.73 -4.99 -20.49
CA ALA A 281 -9.40 -4.89 -19.07
C ALA A 281 -9.78 -3.53 -18.46
N LEU A 282 -9.71 -2.42 -19.21
CA LEU A 282 -10.21 -1.12 -18.77
C LEU A 282 -11.74 -1.14 -18.60
N LEU A 283 -12.47 -1.70 -19.54
CA LEU A 283 -13.94 -1.75 -19.48
C LEU A 283 -14.42 -2.63 -18.32
N GLU A 284 -13.70 -3.70 -17.99
CA GLU A 284 -13.97 -4.53 -16.81
C GLU A 284 -13.76 -3.82 -15.46
N ARG A 285 -13.01 -2.70 -15.41
CA ARG A 285 -12.88 -1.90 -14.19
C ARG A 285 -14.12 -1.07 -13.89
N ALA A 286 -14.90 -0.75 -14.92
CA ALA A 286 -16.10 0.09 -14.81
C ALA A 286 -17.39 -0.72 -14.55
N LYS A 287 -17.33 -2.05 -14.65
CA LYS A 287 -18.47 -2.93 -14.34
C LYS A 287 -18.65 -2.99 -12.81
N LYS A 288 -19.87 -2.64 -12.36
CA LYS A 288 -20.29 -2.72 -10.95
C LYS A 288 -20.47 -4.16 -10.52
#